data_AF-A0A9E3UN32-F1
#
_entry.id   AF-A0A9E3UN32-F1
#
_cell.length_a   1.000
_cell.length_b   1.000
_cell.length_c   1.000
_cell.angle_alpha   90.00
_cell.angle_beta   90.00
_cell.angle_gamma   90.00
#
_symmetry.space_group_name_H-M   'P 1'
#
loop_
_entity.id
_entity.type
_entity.pdbx_description
1 polymer ?
#
loop_
_entity_poly.entity_id
_entity_poly.type
_entity_poly.pdbx_seq_one_letter_code
_entity_poly.pdbx_strand_id
1 'polypeptide(L)'
;MMGITVLALAGVAACNGAQSPVASNETDAVEGDDSVAGTIRTRQAHYKEMARLSKAIGDQLKARNPAVGEIQGNARRLADLAPQILTWFPAGSGPESGIRTRARPEIWTDQEGFGEAAARFVATSQEFSTIAGGGDLDAIRTLQPDLGPACRNCHDRFRAPEQE
;
A
#
# COMPACT_ATOMS: atom_id res chain seq x y z
N MET A 1 43.60 -0.35 -72.34
CA MET A 1 44.89 0.17 -71.84
C MET A 1 44.57 1.16 -70.73
N MET A 2 45.06 1.10 -69.48
CA MET A 2 46.01 0.31 -68.69
C MET A 2 45.41 0.39 -67.26
N GLY A 3 45.24 -0.65 -66.45
CA GLY A 3 46.27 -1.60 -66.05
C GLY A 3 47.17 -0.94 -65.00
N ILE A 4 46.98 -1.26 -63.72
CA ILE A 4 48.02 -1.76 -62.78
C ILE A 4 47.45 -1.81 -61.35
N THR A 5 47.27 -3.05 -60.92
CA THR A 5 47.14 -3.58 -59.57
C THR A 5 48.44 -3.34 -58.78
N VAL A 6 48.40 -3.29 -57.43
CA VAL A 6 49.18 -4.17 -56.52
C VAL A 6 49.23 -3.68 -55.06
N LEU A 7 48.87 -4.65 -54.21
CA LEU A 7 49.26 -5.02 -52.84
C LEU A 7 49.29 -4.05 -51.66
N ALA A 8 48.56 -4.54 -50.65
CA ALA A 8 48.59 -4.31 -49.23
C ALA A 8 49.95 -4.46 -48.54
N LEU A 9 50.07 -3.82 -47.37
CA LEU A 9 50.71 -4.38 -46.19
C LEU A 9 49.93 -4.00 -44.92
N ALA A 10 49.77 -5.01 -44.06
CA ALA A 10 49.02 -4.99 -42.81
C ALA A 10 49.81 -4.37 -41.65
N GLY A 11 49.09 -3.86 -40.64
CA GLY A 11 49.67 -3.34 -39.39
C GLY A 11 48.63 -3.10 -38.29
N VAL A 12 48.36 -4.16 -37.54
CA VAL A 12 47.59 -4.39 -36.31
C VAL A 12 47.53 -3.24 -35.28
N ALA A 13 46.35 -2.97 -34.69
CA ALA A 13 46.16 -2.80 -33.23
C ALA A 13 44.68 -2.72 -32.82
N ALA A 14 44.34 -3.45 -31.77
CA ALA A 14 43.01 -3.75 -31.26
C ALA A 14 42.31 -2.58 -30.54
N CYS A 15 40.98 -2.61 -30.51
CA CYS A 15 40.18 -2.76 -29.29
C CYS A 15 38.69 -2.90 -29.67
N ASN A 16 38.13 -4.08 -29.37
CA ASN A 16 36.70 -4.36 -29.40
C ASN A 16 36.00 -3.50 -28.34
N GLY A 17 35.15 -2.57 -28.78
CA GLY A 17 34.20 -1.85 -27.93
C GLY A 17 32.80 -2.08 -28.47
N ALA A 18 32.13 -3.09 -27.95
CA ALA A 18 30.71 -3.30 -28.17
C ALA A 18 29.94 -2.07 -27.68
N GLN A 19 29.13 -1.47 -28.55
CA GLN A 19 28.16 -0.46 -28.16
C GLN A 19 27.03 -1.18 -27.39
N SER A 20 27.10 -1.18 -26.07
CA SER A 20 25.94 -1.54 -25.24
C SER A 20 24.85 -0.48 -25.39
N PRO A 21 23.56 -0.86 -25.49
CA PRO A 21 22.48 0.11 -25.44
C PRO A 21 22.47 0.75 -24.04
N VAL A 22 22.49 2.07 -24.02
CA VAL A 22 22.24 2.87 -22.83
C VAL A 22 20.88 2.49 -22.27
N ALA A 23 20.88 2.03 -21.03
CA ALA A 23 19.67 1.86 -20.24
C ALA A 23 19.02 3.24 -20.06
N SER A 24 17.84 3.43 -20.66
CA SER A 24 16.95 4.53 -20.30
C SER A 24 16.53 4.33 -18.85
N ASN A 25 17.10 5.13 -17.95
CA ASN A 25 16.53 5.34 -16.63
C ASN A 25 15.44 6.40 -16.80
N GLU A 26 14.28 5.98 -17.28
CA GLU A 26 13.06 6.77 -17.18
C GLU A 26 12.55 6.68 -15.74
N THR A 27 12.89 7.70 -14.97
CA THR A 27 12.19 8.08 -13.76
C THR A 27 10.78 8.52 -14.15
N ASP A 28 9.86 7.58 -14.32
CA ASP A 28 8.44 7.90 -14.36
C ASP A 28 7.94 8.15 -12.94
N ALA A 29 7.71 9.43 -12.66
CA ALA A 29 6.79 9.82 -11.62
C ALA A 29 5.41 9.26 -12.00
N VAL A 30 4.90 8.34 -11.19
CA VAL A 30 3.58 7.71 -11.39
C VAL A 30 2.50 8.76 -11.13
N GLU A 31 2.05 9.43 -12.18
CA GLU A 31 0.66 9.88 -12.27
C GLU A 31 -0.26 8.64 -12.24
N GLY A 32 -1.43 8.78 -11.61
CA GLY A 32 -2.29 7.67 -11.18
C GLY A 32 -2.52 6.58 -12.23
N ASP A 33 -2.05 5.37 -11.94
CA ASP A 33 -2.41 4.18 -12.70
C ASP A 33 -3.85 3.78 -12.35
N ASP A 34 -4.80 4.24 -13.16
CA ASP A 34 -6.23 3.92 -13.04
C ASP A 34 -6.58 2.51 -13.53
N SER A 35 -5.59 1.67 -13.90
CA SER A 35 -5.84 0.28 -14.25
C SER A 35 -6.34 -0.53 -13.04
N VAL A 36 -6.93 -1.71 -13.31
CA VAL A 36 -7.29 -2.67 -12.25
C VAL A 36 -6.07 -3.04 -11.40
N ALA A 37 -4.90 -3.18 -12.03
CA ALA A 37 -3.66 -3.47 -11.31
C ALA A 37 -3.23 -2.29 -10.42
N GLY A 38 -3.32 -1.07 -10.94
CA GLY A 38 -3.05 0.16 -10.18
C GLY A 38 -3.98 0.31 -8.99
N THR A 39 -5.28 0.14 -9.19
CA THR A 39 -6.29 0.11 -8.12
C THR A 39 -5.95 -0.90 -7.01
N ILE A 40 -5.61 -2.14 -7.39
CA ILE A 40 -5.25 -3.19 -6.43
C ILE A 40 -3.98 -2.81 -5.66
N ARG A 41 -2.98 -2.22 -6.32
CA ARG A 41 -1.76 -1.74 -5.65
C ARG A 41 -2.05 -0.59 -4.70
N THR A 42 -2.86 0.39 -5.12
CA THR A 42 -3.24 1.56 -4.32
C THR A 42 -3.99 1.17 -3.05
N ARG A 43 -5.02 0.31 -3.14
CA ARG A 43 -5.73 -0.15 -1.93
C ARG A 43 -4.81 -0.91 -0.97
N GLN A 44 -3.91 -1.75 -1.49
CA GLN A 44 -2.94 -2.47 -0.67
C GLN A 44 -1.95 -1.52 0.01
N ALA A 45 -1.56 -0.43 -0.66
CA ALA A 45 -0.73 0.62 -0.07
C ALA A 45 -1.46 1.33 1.08
N HIS A 46 -2.73 1.69 0.91
CA HIS A 46 -3.53 2.29 1.98
C HIS A 46 -3.71 1.34 3.18
N TYR A 47 -3.98 0.05 2.97
CA TYR A 47 -4.03 -0.91 4.08
C TYR A 47 -2.68 -1.07 4.80
N LYS A 48 -1.56 -1.05 4.06
CA LYS A 48 -0.21 -1.05 4.66
C LYS A 48 0.07 0.22 5.45
N GLU A 49 -0.39 1.37 4.97
CA GLU A 49 -0.32 2.64 5.70
C GLU A 49 -1.10 2.56 7.01
N MET A 50 -2.38 2.15 6.98
CA MET A 50 -3.19 1.96 8.19
C MET A 50 -2.54 1.01 9.19
N ALA A 51 -1.96 -0.10 8.72
CA ALA A 51 -1.22 -1.02 9.59
C ALA A 51 0.01 -0.38 10.24
N ARG A 52 0.78 0.44 9.50
CA ARG A 52 1.93 1.17 10.05
C ARG A 52 1.51 2.22 11.07
N LEU A 53 0.43 2.96 10.82
CA LEU A 53 -0.10 3.98 11.74
C LEU A 53 -0.51 3.34 13.07
N SER A 54 -1.32 2.27 13.01
CA SER A 54 -1.74 1.52 14.20
C SER A 54 -0.57 0.91 14.96
N LYS A 55 0.44 0.41 14.25
CA LYS A 55 1.68 -0.08 14.87
C LYS A 55 2.45 1.04 15.57
N ALA A 56 2.63 2.19 14.91
CA ALA A 56 3.36 3.32 15.48
C ALA A 56 2.68 3.85 16.76
N ILE A 57 1.34 3.91 16.78
CA ILE A 57 0.57 4.20 18.00
C ILE A 57 0.93 3.20 19.11
N GLY A 58 0.82 1.90 18.82
CA GLY A 58 1.13 0.85 19.80
C GLY A 58 2.58 0.88 20.30
N ASP A 59 3.54 1.21 19.44
CA ASP A 59 4.95 1.37 19.80
C ASP A 59 5.16 2.58 20.72
N GLN A 60 4.52 3.72 20.41
CA GLN A 60 4.57 4.92 21.26
C GLN A 60 3.98 4.65 22.65
N LEU A 61 2.85 3.94 22.75
CA LEU A 61 2.23 3.63 24.04
C LEU A 61 3.07 2.71 24.93
N LYS A 62 3.96 1.91 24.34
CA LYS A 62 4.93 1.04 25.02
C LYS A 62 6.24 1.75 25.35
N ALA A 63 6.51 2.90 24.74
CA ALA A 63 7.75 3.65 24.97
C ALA A 63 7.80 4.21 26.39
N ARG A 64 9.02 4.38 26.93
CA ARG A 64 9.24 5.00 28.25
C ARG A 64 8.80 6.46 28.27
N ASN A 65 8.97 7.17 27.15
CA ASN A 65 8.58 8.56 26.98
C ASN A 65 7.79 8.70 25.66
N PRO A 66 6.47 8.42 25.67
CA PRO A 66 5.64 8.46 24.47
C PRO A 66 5.58 9.86 23.84
N ALA A 67 5.76 9.95 22.53
CA ALA A 67 5.51 11.15 21.76
C ALA A 67 4.01 11.30 21.47
N VAL A 68 3.29 12.01 22.35
CA VAL A 68 1.82 12.20 22.24
C VAL A 68 1.41 12.80 20.88
N GLY A 69 2.20 13.72 20.34
CA GLY A 69 1.94 14.31 19.02
C GLY A 69 1.96 13.30 17.88
N GLU A 70 2.81 12.26 17.94
CA GLU A 70 2.83 11.19 16.95
C GLU A 70 1.59 10.30 17.08
N ILE A 71 1.17 9.98 18.30
CA ILE A 71 -0.06 9.22 18.54
C ILE A 71 -1.25 9.96 17.93
N GLN A 72 -1.37 11.27 18.21
CA GLN A 72 -2.43 12.12 17.69
C GLN A 72 -2.41 12.24 16.16
N GLY A 73 -1.24 12.39 15.55
CA GLY A 73 -1.08 12.45 14.10
C GLY A 73 -1.51 11.14 13.44
N ASN A 74 -1.02 10.02 13.98
CA ASN A 74 -1.33 8.69 13.45
C ASN A 74 -2.82 8.32 13.62
N ALA A 75 -3.42 8.66 14.76
CA ALA A 75 -4.83 8.40 15.04
C ALA A 75 -5.75 9.18 14.09
N ARG A 76 -5.45 10.47 13.84
CA ARG A 76 -6.17 11.28 12.85
C ARG A 76 -6.05 10.69 11.46
N ARG A 77 -4.84 10.38 11.01
CA ARG A 77 -4.62 9.81 9.67
C ARG A 77 -5.34 8.47 9.49
N LEU A 78 -5.39 7.63 10.53
CA LEU A 78 -6.15 6.39 10.52
C LEU A 78 -7.66 6.64 10.35
N ALA A 79 -8.21 7.60 11.10
CA ALA A 79 -9.61 8.01 10.99
C ALA A 79 -9.95 8.64 9.64
N ASP A 80 -9.02 9.36 9.01
CA ASP A 80 -9.19 9.96 7.67
C ASP A 80 -9.23 8.91 6.56
N LEU A 81 -8.46 7.83 6.70
CA LEU A 81 -8.43 6.73 5.72
C LEU A 81 -9.64 5.81 5.83
N ALA A 82 -10.16 5.59 7.04
CA ALA A 82 -11.25 4.65 7.31
C ALA A 82 -12.49 4.84 6.39
N PRO A 83 -13.07 6.05 6.18
CA PRO A 83 -14.25 6.20 5.34
C PRO A 83 -13.97 5.98 3.85
N GLN A 84 -12.71 6.00 3.42
CA GLN A 84 -12.34 5.82 2.02
C GLN A 84 -12.35 4.35 1.59
N ILE A 85 -12.37 3.40 2.54
CA ILE A 85 -12.30 1.95 2.27
C ILE A 85 -13.29 1.50 1.19
N LEU A 86 -14.53 1.97 1.24
CA LEU A 86 -15.57 1.55 0.29
C LEU A 86 -15.28 1.98 -1.16
N THR A 87 -14.43 2.99 -1.35
CA THR A 87 -14.05 3.47 -2.69
C THR A 87 -12.94 2.64 -3.34
N TRP A 88 -12.28 1.77 -2.58
CA TRP A 88 -11.08 1.06 -3.03
C TRP A 88 -11.35 -0.27 -3.74
N PHE A 89 -12.62 -0.64 -3.91
CA PHE A 89 -13.05 -1.95 -4.44
C PHE A 89 -13.98 -1.81 -5.64
N PRO A 90 -13.57 -1.15 -6.75
CA PRO A 90 -14.38 -1.11 -7.96
C PRO A 90 -14.64 -2.52 -8.50
N ALA A 91 -15.75 -2.68 -9.22
CA ALA A 91 -16.11 -3.95 -9.85
C ALA A 91 -14.99 -4.44 -10.79
N GLY A 92 -14.78 -5.76 -10.85
CA GLY A 92 -13.73 -6.36 -11.67
C GLY A 92 -12.33 -6.27 -11.06
N SER A 93 -12.19 -5.76 -9.82
CA SER A 93 -10.91 -5.73 -9.09
C SER A 93 -10.76 -6.87 -8.08
N GLY A 94 -11.59 -7.91 -8.17
CA GLY A 94 -11.49 -9.13 -7.39
C GLY A 94 -10.60 -10.20 -8.02
N PRO A 95 -10.64 -11.43 -7.49
CA PRO A 95 -9.88 -12.56 -8.02
C PRO A 95 -10.11 -12.82 -9.51
N GLU A 96 -11.30 -12.48 -10.03
CA GLU A 96 -11.68 -12.59 -11.44
C GLU A 96 -10.80 -11.74 -12.39
N SER A 97 -10.12 -10.71 -11.86
CA SER A 97 -9.19 -9.89 -12.64
C SER A 97 -7.94 -10.63 -13.11
N GLY A 98 -7.64 -11.80 -12.52
CA GLY A 98 -6.37 -12.52 -12.72
C GLY A 98 -5.16 -11.86 -12.06
N ILE A 99 -5.33 -10.71 -11.40
CA ILE A 99 -4.28 -10.00 -10.68
C ILE A 99 -4.25 -10.48 -9.22
N ARG A 100 -3.05 -10.73 -8.70
CA ARG A 100 -2.88 -11.23 -7.33
C ARG A 100 -3.50 -10.29 -6.31
N THR A 101 -4.52 -10.76 -5.60
CA THR A 101 -5.22 -10.03 -4.56
C THR A 101 -5.77 -10.99 -3.50
N ARG A 102 -5.87 -10.52 -2.26
CA ARG A 102 -6.52 -11.26 -1.16
C ARG A 102 -7.95 -10.80 -0.91
N ALA A 103 -8.47 -9.87 -1.71
CA ALA A 103 -9.87 -9.48 -1.63
C ALA A 103 -10.74 -10.70 -2.00
N ARG A 104 -11.64 -11.12 -1.11
CA ARG A 104 -12.54 -12.24 -1.41
C ARG A 104 -13.73 -11.76 -2.27
N PRO A 105 -14.33 -12.61 -3.11
CA PRO A 105 -15.49 -12.26 -3.94
C PRO A 105 -16.67 -11.68 -3.14
N GLU A 106 -16.79 -12.06 -1.87
CA GLU A 106 -17.82 -11.59 -0.95
C GLU A 106 -17.87 -10.08 -0.78
N ILE A 107 -16.78 -9.35 -1.06
CA ILE A 107 -16.81 -7.88 -1.08
C ILE A 107 -17.86 -7.35 -2.07
N TRP A 108 -18.02 -8.01 -3.22
CA TRP A 108 -18.95 -7.60 -4.27
C TRP A 108 -20.31 -8.29 -4.18
N THR A 109 -20.38 -9.50 -3.62
CA THR A 109 -21.64 -10.25 -3.48
C THR A 109 -22.38 -9.99 -2.16
N ASP A 110 -21.68 -9.52 -1.12
CA ASP A 110 -22.20 -9.13 0.20
C ASP A 110 -21.78 -7.68 0.51
N GLN A 111 -22.26 -6.74 -0.33
CA GLN A 111 -21.91 -5.32 -0.20
C GLN A 111 -22.44 -4.69 1.10
N GLU A 112 -23.59 -5.17 1.58
CA GLU A 112 -24.16 -4.74 2.86
C GLU A 112 -23.23 -5.15 4.01
N GLY A 113 -22.84 -6.42 4.10
CA GLY A 113 -21.92 -6.90 5.13
C GLY A 113 -20.54 -6.24 5.05
N PHE A 114 -20.05 -5.94 3.84
CA PHE A 114 -18.81 -5.18 3.66
C PHE A 114 -18.95 -3.73 4.14
N GLY A 115 -20.09 -3.09 3.81
CA GLY A 115 -20.47 -1.76 4.27
C GLY A 115 -20.53 -1.66 5.80
N GLU A 116 -21.20 -2.60 6.45
CA GLU A 116 -21.27 -2.70 7.92
C GLU A 116 -19.89 -2.86 8.55
N ALA A 117 -19.06 -3.73 7.98
CA ALA A 117 -17.71 -3.97 8.50
C ALA A 117 -16.82 -2.73 8.38
N ALA A 118 -16.94 -1.99 7.27
CA ALA A 118 -16.26 -0.71 7.07
C ALA A 118 -16.79 0.37 8.03
N ALA A 119 -18.11 0.48 8.20
CA ALA A 119 -18.73 1.44 9.11
C ALA A 119 -18.29 1.23 10.57
N ARG A 120 -18.15 -0.04 11.00
CA ARG A 120 -17.60 -0.37 12.32
C ARG A 120 -16.17 0.12 12.47
N PHE A 121 -15.32 -0.09 11.46
CA PHE A 121 -13.93 0.40 11.50
C PHE A 121 -13.86 1.94 11.50
N VAL A 122 -14.74 2.61 10.76
CA VAL A 122 -14.88 4.08 10.77
C VAL A 122 -15.21 4.57 12.17
N ALA A 123 -16.25 4.03 12.80
CA ALA A 123 -16.67 4.42 14.13
C ALA A 123 -15.54 4.24 15.17
N THR A 124 -14.90 3.07 15.21
CA THR A 124 -13.80 2.81 16.15
C THR A 124 -12.60 3.73 15.91
N SER A 125 -12.25 4.00 14.64
CA SER A 125 -11.11 4.87 14.32
C SER A 125 -11.39 6.34 14.68
N GLN A 126 -12.62 6.81 14.48
CA GLN A 126 -13.04 8.17 14.85
C GLN A 126 -13.09 8.37 16.36
N GLU A 127 -13.64 7.39 17.10
CA GLU A 127 -13.63 7.38 18.56
C GLU A 127 -12.19 7.41 19.09
N PHE A 128 -11.34 6.52 18.57
CA PHE A 128 -9.93 6.48 18.94
C PHE A 128 -9.20 7.79 18.65
N SER A 129 -9.43 8.39 17.49
CA SER A 129 -8.87 9.70 17.12
C SER A 129 -9.31 10.81 18.06
N THR A 130 -10.58 10.81 18.49
CA THR A 130 -11.13 11.79 19.43
C THR A 130 -10.45 11.68 20.79
N ILE A 131 -10.33 10.47 21.34
CA ILE A 131 -9.64 10.22 22.62
C ILE A 131 -8.15 10.58 22.50
N ALA A 132 -7.49 10.15 21.43
CA ALA A 132 -6.09 10.49 21.17
C ALA A 132 -5.86 12.01 21.11
N GLY A 133 -6.79 12.76 20.52
CA GLY A 133 -6.77 14.22 20.45
C GLY A 133 -6.72 14.90 21.82
N GLY A 134 -7.27 14.28 22.87
CA GLY A 134 -7.20 14.76 24.25
C GLY A 134 -5.83 14.61 24.91
N GLY A 135 -4.97 13.72 24.40
CA GLY A 135 -3.59 13.55 24.87
C GLY A 135 -3.41 12.79 26.19
N ASP A 136 -4.49 12.31 26.81
CA ASP A 136 -4.43 11.45 27.99
C ASP A 136 -3.96 10.04 27.58
N LEU A 137 -2.71 9.73 27.93
CA LEU A 137 -2.09 8.45 27.59
C LEU A 137 -2.80 7.24 28.22
N ASP A 138 -3.44 7.37 29.38
CA ASP A 138 -4.11 6.25 30.03
C ASP A 138 -5.46 5.97 29.38
N ALA A 139 -6.19 7.02 28.99
CA ALA A 139 -7.39 6.90 28.17
C ALA A 139 -7.07 6.26 26.81
N ILE A 140 -5.97 6.67 26.16
CA ILE A 140 -5.53 6.11 24.88
C ILE A 140 -5.15 4.63 25.02
N ARG A 141 -4.41 4.26 26.08
CA ARG A 141 -4.05 2.85 26.34
C ARG A 141 -5.27 1.97 26.57
N THR A 142 -6.29 2.51 27.22
CA THR A 142 -7.54 1.79 27.47
C THR A 142 -8.24 1.42 26.16
N LEU A 143 -8.25 2.33 25.19
CA LEU A 143 -8.98 2.15 23.93
C LEU A 143 -8.15 1.49 22.81
N GLN A 144 -6.82 1.59 22.85
CA GLN A 144 -5.95 1.06 21.79
C GLN A 144 -6.21 -0.42 21.40
N PRO A 145 -6.53 -1.34 22.33
CA PRO A 145 -6.84 -2.72 22.00
C PRO A 145 -8.02 -2.89 21.03
N ASP A 146 -8.96 -1.93 20.96
CA ASP A 146 -10.18 -2.03 20.15
C ASP A 146 -9.92 -1.83 18.64
N LEU A 147 -8.81 -1.20 18.27
CA LEU A 147 -8.38 -1.10 16.87
C LEU A 147 -8.14 -2.48 16.24
N GLY A 148 -7.67 -3.46 17.02
CA GLY A 148 -7.40 -4.82 16.55
C GLY A 148 -8.67 -5.54 16.07
N PRO A 149 -9.69 -5.72 16.93
CA PRO A 149 -11.00 -6.22 16.54
C PRO A 149 -11.62 -5.46 15.38
N ALA A 150 -11.47 -4.14 15.32
CA ALA A 150 -11.98 -3.33 14.21
C ALA A 150 -11.32 -3.69 12.86
N CYS A 151 -10.03 -4.03 12.83
CA CYS A 151 -9.41 -4.58 11.62
C CYS A 151 -9.90 -6.01 11.30
N ARG A 152 -9.99 -6.88 12.31
CA ARG A 152 -10.36 -8.29 12.14
C ARG A 152 -11.79 -8.48 11.66
N ASN A 153 -12.73 -7.65 12.11
CA ASN A 153 -14.13 -7.75 11.74
C ASN A 153 -14.36 -7.77 10.21
N CYS A 154 -13.51 -7.06 9.46
CA CYS A 154 -13.50 -7.09 8.00
C CYS A 154 -12.62 -8.23 7.45
N HIS A 155 -11.40 -8.40 7.97
CA HIS A 155 -10.45 -9.39 7.44
C HIS A 155 -10.96 -10.84 7.53
N ASP A 156 -11.68 -11.20 8.60
CA ASP A 156 -12.16 -12.57 8.81
C ASP A 156 -13.18 -13.00 7.74
N ARG A 157 -13.89 -12.04 7.13
CA ARG A 157 -14.93 -12.28 6.11
C ARG A 157 -14.50 -11.92 4.70
N PHE A 158 -13.69 -10.89 4.52
CA PHE A 158 -13.47 -10.25 3.22
C PHE A 158 -12.01 -10.32 2.73
N ARG A 159 -11.10 -10.87 3.54
CA ARG A 159 -9.68 -11.03 3.16
C ARG A 159 -9.24 -12.49 3.27
N ALA A 160 -8.76 -13.04 2.16
CA ALA A 160 -8.14 -14.36 2.14
C ALA A 160 -6.88 -14.39 3.04
N PRO A 161 -6.49 -15.56 3.59
CA PRO A 161 -5.22 -15.71 4.29
C PRO A 161 -4.03 -15.41 3.38
N GLU A 162 -2.85 -15.22 3.98
CA GLU A 162 -1.61 -15.20 3.19
C GLU A 162 -1.46 -16.54 2.47
N GLN A 163 -1.09 -16.48 1.20
CA GLN A 163 -0.73 -17.65 0.42
C GLN A 163 0.81 -17.67 0.46
N GLU A 164 1.39 -18.71 1.04
CA GLU A 164 2.85 -18.94 1.08
C GLU A 164 3.40 -19.33 -0.29
#